data_AF-A0A238F8R4-F1
#
_entry.id   AF-A0A238F8R4-F1
#
_cell.length_a   1.000
_cell.length_b   1.000
_cell.length_c   1.000
_cell.angle_alpha   90.00
_cell.angle_beta   90.00
_cell.angle_gamma   90.00
#
_symmetry.space_group_name_H-M   'P 1'
#
loop_
_entity.id
_entity.type
_entity.pdbx_description
1 polymer ?
#
loop_
_entity_poly.entity_id
_entity_poly.type
_entity_poly.pdbx_seq_one_letter_code
_entity_poly.pdbx_strand_id
1 'polypeptide(L)' 'MKIHSVFHVSLLKPYQANSLASRCSNSPPPPKIINGEEEYQIEQILDSRNNRRSRGLEYFVDWTGYGPQDRQ' A
#
# COMPACT_ATOMS: atom_id res chain seq x y z
N MET A 1 15.55 -8.80 -17.62
CA MET A 1 15.60 -7.36 -17.92
C MET A 1 16.02 -6.63 -16.65
N LYS A 2 17.05 -5.78 -16.71
CA LYS A 2 17.44 -4.90 -15.59
C LYS A 2 16.81 -3.54 -15.84
N ILE A 3 15.95 -3.08 -14.94
CA ILE A 3 15.38 -1.73 -15.00
C ILE A 3 16.42 -0.80 -14.40
N HIS A 4 16.88 0.17 -15.18
CA HIS A 4 17.82 1.19 -14.71
C HIS A 4 17.03 2.39 -14.19
N SER A 5 17.39 2.90 -13.01
CA SER A 5 16.81 4.10 -12.41
C SER A 5 17.32 5.39 -13.09
N VAL A 6 17.40 5.39 -14.41
CA VAL A 6 17.82 6.54 -15.23
C VAL A 6 16.65 6.86 -16.14
N PHE A 7 15.99 7.99 -15.88
CA PHE A 7 14.90 8.48 -16.72
C PHE A 7 15.32 9.83 -17.33
N HIS A 8 14.97 10.06 -18.59
CA HIS A 8 15.32 11.29 -19.29
C HIS A 8 14.35 12.42 -18.89
N VAL A 9 14.89 13.56 -18.43
CA VAL A 9 14.10 14.69 -17.89
C VAL A 9 13.05 15.20 -18.88
N SER A 10 13.36 15.22 -20.18
CA SER A 10 12.42 15.65 -21.23
C SER A 10 11.18 14.77 -21.40
N LEU A 11 11.14 13.57 -20.80
CA LEU A 11 9.96 12.71 -20.81
C LEU A 11 8.98 13.04 -19.69
N LEU A 12 9.36 13.89 -18.73
CA LEU A 12 8.42 14.36 -17.70
C LEU A 12 7.35 15.25 -18.33
N LYS A 13 6.12 14.96 -17.95
CA LYS A 13 4.98 15.84 -18.20
C LYS A 13 4.55 16.44 -16.86
N PRO A 14 4.04 17.68 -16.84
CA PRO A 14 3.42 18.25 -15.64
C PRO A 14 2.40 17.28 -15.06
N TYR A 15 2.41 17.15 -13.73
CA TYR A 15 1.43 16.32 -13.06
C TYR A 15 0.02 16.86 -13.31
N GLN A 16 -0.85 16.01 -13.84
CA GLN A 16 -2.27 16.30 -13.99
C GLN A 16 -3.03 15.47 -12.96
N ALA A 17 -3.62 16.14 -11.98
CA ALA A 17 -4.51 15.50 -11.04
C ALA A 17 -5.65 14.81 -11.80
N ASN A 18 -5.96 13.57 -11.44
CA ASN A 18 -7.02 12.83 -12.11
C ASN A 18 -8.37 13.52 -11.81
N SER A 19 -9.13 13.85 -12.84
CA SER A 19 -10.47 14.43 -12.67
C SER A 19 -11.51 13.40 -12.23
N LEU A 20 -11.21 12.10 -12.39
CA LEU A 20 -12.07 11.04 -11.87
C LEU A 20 -11.71 10.78 -10.41
N ALA A 21 -12.62 11.17 -9.51
CA ALA A 21 -12.50 10.94 -8.07
C ALA A 21 -12.22 9.47 -7.71
N SER A 22 -12.69 8.52 -8.53
CA SER A 22 -12.43 7.09 -8.37
C SER A 22 -10.99 6.66 -8.63
N ARG A 23 -10.16 7.52 -9.24
CA ARG A 23 -8.73 7.31 -9.50
C ARG A 23 -7.84 8.27 -8.72
N CYS A 24 -8.41 9.16 -7.93
CA CYS A 24 -7.66 9.84 -6.89
C CYS A 24 -7.37 8.78 -5.82
N SER A 25 -6.10 8.39 -5.69
CA SER A 25 -5.67 7.61 -4.53
C SER A 25 -5.95 8.47 -3.31
N ASN A 26 -6.94 8.08 -2.51
CA ASN A 26 -7.14 8.70 -1.22
C ASN A 26 -5.87 8.44 -0.42
N SER A 27 -5.32 9.48 0.19
CA SER A 27 -4.18 9.28 1.10
C SER A 27 -4.60 8.23 2.12
N PRO A 28 -3.75 7.23 2.40
CA PRO A 28 -4.06 6.24 3.40
C PRO A 28 -4.38 6.94 4.73
N PRO A 29 -5.33 6.40 5.52
CA PRO A 29 -5.67 6.98 6.81
C PRO A 29 -4.44 6.93 7.74
N PRO A 30 -4.24 7.97 8.58
CA PRO A 30 -3.16 7.95 9.55
C PRO A 30 -3.36 6.82 10.58
N PRO A 31 -2.27 6.25 11.12
CA PRO A 31 -2.36 5.26 12.20
C PRO A 31 -3.04 5.86 13.43
N LYS A 32 -3.77 5.02 14.17
CA LYS A 32 -4.31 5.37 15.48
C LYS A 32 -3.26 5.04 16.53
N ILE A 33 -2.97 5.95 17.45
CA ILE A 33 -2.09 5.66 18.58
C ILE A 33 -2.94 5.12 19.72
N ILE A 34 -2.78 3.84 20.05
CA ILE A 34 -3.45 3.18 21.18
C ILE A 34 -2.35 2.61 22.07
N ASN A 35 -2.41 2.91 23.38
CA ASN A 35 -1.39 2.53 24.36
C ASN A 35 0.06 2.95 24.00
N GLY A 36 0.22 3.98 23.17
CA GLY A 36 1.54 4.46 22.72
C GLY A 36 2.10 3.76 21.49
N GLU A 37 1.36 2.83 20.89
CA GLU A 37 1.74 2.11 19.68
C GLU A 37 0.84 2.48 18.51
N GLU A 38 1.40 2.42 17.28
CA GLU A 38 0.65 2.63 16.05
C GLU A 38 -0.21 1.41 15.72
N GLU A 39 -1.52 1.60 15.74
CA GLU A 39 -2.51 0.60 15.36
C GLU A 39 -3.23 1.00 14.07
N TYR A 40 -3.45 -0.01 13.22
CA TYR A 40 -4.15 0.13 11.95
C TYR A 40 -5.42 -0.72 11.98
N GLN A 41 -6.48 -0.19 11.40
CA GLN A 41 -7.76 -0.90 11.33
C GLN A 41 -7.75 -1.89 10.16
N ILE A 42 -7.98 -3.16 10.47
CA ILE A 42 -8.10 -4.23 9.48
C ILE A 42 -9.54 -4.23 8.93
N GLU A 43 -9.67 -4.24 7.61
CA GLU A 43 -10.95 -4.47 6.94
C GLU A 43 -11.22 -5.97 6.80
N GLN A 44 -10.25 -6.73 6.28
CA GLN A 44 -10.39 -8.18 6.10
C GLN A 44 -9.02 -8.88 6.11
N ILE A 45 -8.97 -10.14 6.55
CA ILE A 45 -7.84 -11.03 6.27
C ILE A 45 -8.12 -11.78 4.97
N LEU A 46 -7.26 -11.58 3.97
CA LEU A 46 -7.42 -12.14 2.64
C LEU A 46 -6.83 -13.54 2.53
N ASP A 47 -5.68 -13.77 3.18
CA ASP A 47 -5.00 -15.06 3.14
C ASP A 47 -4.09 -15.26 4.36
N SER A 48 -3.64 -16.49 4.58
CA SER A 48 -2.63 -16.82 5.56
C SER A 48 -1.64 -17.82 4.96
N ARG A 49 -0.36 -17.66 5.27
CA ARG A 49 0.68 -18.58 4.82
C ARG A 49 1.65 -18.89 5.94
N ASN A 50 2.08 -20.15 5.99
CA ASN A 50 3.14 -20.55 6.91
C ASN A 50 4.49 -20.24 6.25
N ASN A 51 5.20 -19.22 6.73
CA ASN A 51 6.49 -18.85 6.18
C ASN A 51 7.61 -19.65 6.87
N ARG A 52 8.18 -20.58 6.11
CA ARG A 52 9.26 -21.46 6.57
C ARG A 52 10.54 -20.70 6.95
N ARG A 53 10.78 -19.51 6.38
CA ARG A 53 11.97 -18.69 6.67
C ARG A 53 11.88 -18.02 8.04
N SER A 54 10.74 -17.44 8.36
CA SER A 54 10.46 -16.85 9.68
C SER A 54 9.97 -17.87 10.71
N ARG A 55 9.68 -19.11 10.29
CA ARG A 55 9.06 -20.17 11.11
C ARG A 55 7.78 -19.68 11.80
N GLY A 56 6.99 -18.87 11.08
CA GLY A 56 5.81 -18.21 11.62
C GLY A 56 4.66 -18.16 10.61
N LEU A 57 3.47 -17.94 11.14
CA LEU A 57 2.26 -17.71 10.35
C LEU A 57 2.19 -16.24 9.96
N GLU A 58 2.08 -15.96 8.67
CA GLU A 58 1.91 -14.61 8.12
C GLU A 58 0.48 -14.48 7.57
N TYR A 59 -0.08 -13.27 7.67
CA TYR A 59 -1.40 -12.94 7.17
C TYR A 59 -1.30 -11.88 6.08
N PHE A 60 -2.06 -12.07 5.01
CA PHE A 60 -2.28 -11.05 4.00
C PHE A 60 -3.51 -10.24 4.41
N VAL A 61 -3.28 -9.00 4.80
CA VAL A 61 -4.27 -8.15 5.46
C VAL A 61 -4.72 -7.05 4.50
N ASP A 62 -6.03 -6.88 4.42
CA ASP A 62 -6.67 -5.73 3.79
C ASP A 62 -6.91 -4.66 4.85
N TRP A 63 -6.28 -3.50 4.68
CA TRP A 63 -6.35 -2.40 5.64
C TRP A 63 -7.48 -1.44 5.26
N THR A 64 -8.23 -0.98 6.25
CA THR A 64 -9.32 -0.03 6.03
C THR A 64 -8.78 1.25 5.41
N GLY A 65 -9.34 1.67 4.26
CA GLY A 65 -8.95 2.91 3.58
C GLY A 65 -7.71 2.79 2.69
N TYR A 66 -7.14 1.59 2.56
CA TYR A 66 -6.10 1.28 1.58
C TYR A 66 -6.72 0.61 0.37
N GLY A 67 -6.29 1.00 -0.83
CA GLY A 67 -6.83 0.46 -2.06
C GLY A 67 -6.23 -0.90 -2.41
N PRO A 68 -6.80 -1.65 -3.37
CA PRO A 68 -6.18 -2.86 -3.89
C PRO A 68 -4.76 -2.66 -4.45
N GLN A 69 -4.41 -1.42 -4.81
CA GLN A 69 -3.08 -1.04 -5.30
C GLN A 69 -2.01 -1.11 -4.20
N ASP A 70 -2.40 -0.97 -2.93
CA ASP A 70 -1.51 -0.99 -1.79
C ASP A 70 -1.24 -2.41 -1.28
N ARG A 71 -1.87 -3.43 -1.89
CA ARG A 71 -1.75 -4.85 -1.54
C ARG A 71 -0.58 -5.55 -2.25
N GLN A 72 0.61 -4.94 -2.28
CA GLN A 72 1.81 -5.49 -2.95
C GLN A 72 2.67 -6.39 -2.07
#